data_AF-A0A078GJL7-F1
#
_entry.id   AF-A0A078GJL7-F1
#
_cell.length_a   1.000
_cell.length_b   1.000
_cell.length_c   1.000
_cell.angle_alpha   90.00
_cell.angle_beta   90.00
_cell.angle_gamma   90.00
#
_symmetry.space_group_name_H-M   'P 1'
#
loop_
_entity.id
_entity.type
_entity.pdbx_description
1 polymer ?
#
loop_
_entity_poly.entity_id
_entity_poly.type
_entity_poly.pdbx_seq_one_letter_code
_entity_poly.pdbx_strand_id
1 'polypeptide(L)'
;MIEKIARDVSNKLNATISRDFEDMVGIEAHLDKMQSLLHSDEDGAMFVGICGPAGIGKTTIARALHCRFASGFQLTCFMENLRGSCNSGFG
;
A
#
# COMPACT_ATOMS: atom_id res chain seq x y z
N MET A 1 24.10 -23.72 -5.00
CA MET A 1 22.70 -24.21 -4.88
C MET A 1 21.80 -23.20 -4.16
N ILE A 2 22.16 -22.77 -2.95
CA ILE A 2 21.41 -21.78 -2.16
C ILE A 2 21.22 -20.45 -2.92
N GLU A 3 22.26 -19.92 -3.56
CA GLU A 3 22.15 -18.67 -4.33
C GLU A 3 21.17 -18.74 -5.49
N LYS A 4 21.03 -19.92 -6.12
CA LYS A 4 20.10 -20.12 -7.23
C LYS A 4 18.66 -20.08 -6.72
N ILE A 5 18.40 -20.65 -5.55
CA ILE A 5 17.10 -20.64 -4.87
C ILE A 5 16.77 -19.21 -4.38
N ALA A 6 17.72 -18.54 -3.73
CA ALA A 6 17.53 -17.17 -3.26
C ALA A 6 17.23 -16.20 -4.42
N ARG A 7 17.92 -16.37 -5.55
CA ARG A 7 17.67 -15.58 -6.76
C ARG A 7 16.32 -15.91 -7.39
N ASP A 8 15.91 -17.17 -7.41
CA ASP A 8 14.58 -17.57 -7.92
C ASP A 8 13.44 -17.02 -7.08
N VAL A 9 13.54 -17.10 -5.75
CA VAL A 9 12.57 -16.52 -4.81
C VAL A 9 12.54 -15.00 -4.92
N SER A 10 13.71 -14.35 -4.95
CA SER A 10 13.80 -12.89 -5.12
C SER A 10 13.20 -12.45 -6.45
N ASN A 11 13.45 -13.17 -7.54
CA ASN A 11 12.88 -12.87 -8.84
C ASN A 11 11.36 -13.07 -8.85
N LYS A 12 10.82 -14.09 -8.16
CA LYS A 12 9.36 -14.27 -8.00
C LYS A 12 8.72 -13.16 -7.17
N LEU A 13 9.41 -12.66 -6.15
CA LEU A 13 8.96 -11.52 -5.34
C LEU A 13 9.10 -10.18 -6.06
N ASN A 14 10.09 -10.05 -6.95
CA ASN A 14 10.37 -8.86 -7.75
C ASN A 14 9.70 -8.87 -9.13
N ALA A 15 9.05 -9.97 -9.53
CA ALA A 15 8.33 -10.11 -10.78
C ALA A 15 7.00 -9.35 -10.69
N THR A 16 7.14 -8.03 -10.74
CA THR A 16 6.07 -7.06 -10.97
C THR A 16 5.13 -6.85 -9.78
N ILE A 17 4.89 -5.57 -9.50
CA ILE A 17 3.73 -5.03 -8.81
C ILE A 17 2.51 -5.40 -9.68
N SER A 18 2.15 -6.68 -9.69
CA SER A 18 0.98 -7.09 -10.42
C SER A 18 -0.23 -6.52 -9.70
N ARG A 19 -1.25 -6.20 -10.49
CA ARG A 19 -2.57 -5.79 -10.00
C ARG A 19 -3.25 -6.91 -9.19
N ASP A 20 -2.58 -8.03 -8.99
CA ASP A 20 -2.94 -9.24 -8.25
C ASP A 20 -2.99 -9.04 -6.73
N PHE A 21 -3.64 -7.96 -6.29
CA PHE A 21 -4.21 -7.92 -4.94
C PHE A 21 -5.55 -8.67 -4.88
N GLU A 22 -6.01 -9.24 -6.02
CA GLU A 22 -7.24 -10.03 -6.11
C GLU A 22 -7.25 -11.22 -5.15
N ASP A 23 -6.09 -11.83 -4.86
CA ASP A 23 -5.98 -12.94 -3.91
C ASP A 23 -5.81 -12.50 -2.44
N MET A 24 -5.78 -11.18 -2.16
CA MET A 24 -5.59 -10.69 -0.80
C MET A 24 -6.91 -10.58 -0.04
N VAL A 25 -7.13 -11.54 0.85
CA VAL A 25 -8.33 -11.60 1.69
C VAL A 25 -8.49 -10.32 2.51
N GLY A 26 -9.67 -9.71 2.42
CA GLY A 26 -10.05 -8.52 3.19
C GLY A 26 -9.66 -7.19 2.56
N ILE A 27 -8.93 -7.17 1.44
CA ILE A 27 -8.62 -5.93 0.72
C ILE A 27 -9.88 -5.28 0.16
N GLU A 28 -10.81 -6.03 -0.43
CA GLU A 28 -12.03 -5.45 -1.01
C GLU A 28 -12.81 -4.62 0.02
N ALA A 29 -12.97 -5.13 1.25
CA ALA A 29 -13.63 -4.40 2.33
C ALA A 29 -12.89 -3.10 2.72
N HIS A 30 -11.55 -3.10 2.65
CA HIS A 30 -10.76 -1.89 2.86
C HIS A 30 -10.89 -0.90 1.70
N LEU A 31 -10.97 -1.39 0.46
CA LEU A 31 -11.19 -0.58 -0.74
C LEU A 31 -12.57 0.11 -0.68
N ASP A 32 -13.62 -0.65 -0.40
CA ASP A 32 -15.00 -0.14 -0.29
C ASP A 32 -15.10 0.96 0.77
N LYS A 33 -14.50 0.72 1.95
CA LYS A 33 -14.46 1.71 3.02
C LYS A 33 -13.72 2.98 2.60
N MET A 34 -12.59 2.86 1.89
CA MET A 34 -11.86 4.03 1.42
C MET A 34 -12.55 4.76 0.28
N GLN A 35 -13.22 4.06 -0.62
CA GLN A 35 -14.05 4.69 -1.64
C GLN A 35 -15.19 5.49 -1.02
N SER A 36 -15.85 4.94 0.01
CA SER A 36 -16.88 5.68 0.76
C SER A 36 -16.35 6.91 1.47
N LEU A 37 -15.09 6.90 1.93
CA LEU A 37 -14.46 8.08 2.52
C LEU A 37 -14.15 9.12 1.42
N LEU A 38 -13.58 8.68 0.29
CA LEU A 38 -13.17 9.55 -0.82
C LEU A 38 -14.35 10.14 -1.61
N HIS A 39 -15.55 9.53 -1.56
CA HIS A 39 -16.78 10.04 -2.20
C HIS A 39 -17.48 11.15 -1.41
N SER A 40 -16.79 11.86 -0.53
CA SER A 40 -17.38 13.03 0.13
C SER A 40 -17.51 14.17 -0.89
N ASP A 41 -18.70 14.77 -1.03
CA ASP A 41 -19.03 15.92 -1.90
C ASP A 41 -18.29 17.23 -1.54
N GLU A 42 -17.18 17.14 -0.78
CA GLU A 42 -16.37 18.30 -0.44
C GLU A 42 -15.31 18.56 -1.52
N ASP A 43 -15.43 19.71 -2.18
CA ASP A 43 -14.38 20.26 -3.04
C ASP A 43 -13.14 20.59 -2.19
N GLY A 44 -12.19 19.65 -2.09
CA GLY A 44 -10.99 19.82 -1.28
C GLY A 44 -10.01 18.65 -1.31
N ALA A 45 -8.83 18.88 -0.74
CA ALA A 45 -7.85 17.81 -0.52
C ALA A 45 -8.29 16.92 0.64
N MET A 46 -8.50 15.63 0.38
CA MET A 46 -8.84 14.65 1.40
C MET A 46 -7.62 13.85 1.87
N PHE A 47 -7.50 13.66 3.19
CA PHE A 47 -6.48 12.82 3.79
C PHE A 47 -7.12 11.62 4.51
N VAL A 48 -6.66 10.41 4.19
CA VAL A 48 -7.08 9.16 4.86
C VAL A 48 -5.85 8.44 5.40
N GLY A 49 -5.90 8.05 6.68
CA GLY A 49 -4.82 7.34 7.35
C GLY A 49 -5.15 5.88 7.63
N ILE A 50 -4.18 4.98 7.43
CA ILE A 50 -4.26 3.57 7.85
C ILE A 50 -3.39 3.39 9.10
N CYS A 51 -4.01 3.08 10.24
CA CYS A 51 -3.33 2.90 11.52
C CYS A 51 -3.51 1.47 12.07
N GLY A 52 -2.60 1.03 12.94
CA GLY A 52 -2.63 -0.32 13.52
C GLY A 52 -1.25 -0.86 13.90
N PRO A 53 -1.18 -2.08 14.45
CA PRO A 53 0.04 -2.70 14.95
C PRO A 53 1.17 -2.83 13.90
N ALA A 54 2.41 -2.98 14.35
CA ALA A 54 3.53 -3.31 13.48
C ALA A 54 3.31 -4.67 12.78
N GLY A 55 3.71 -4.80 11.52
CA GLY A 55 3.59 -6.05 10.76
C GLY A 55 2.19 -6.41 10.23
N ILE A 56 1.13 -5.67 10.58
CA ILE A 56 -0.25 -5.98 10.15
C ILE A 56 -0.53 -5.74 8.65
N GLY A 57 0.44 -5.22 7.89
CA GLY A 57 0.28 -4.99 6.44
C GLY A 57 -0.26 -3.62 6.04
N LYS A 58 -0.16 -2.58 6.87
CA LYS A 58 -0.62 -1.20 6.54
C LYS A 58 -0.11 -0.69 5.18
N THR A 59 1.20 -0.79 4.96
CA THR A 59 1.84 -0.38 3.70
C THR A 59 1.36 -1.22 2.53
N THR A 60 1.10 -2.52 2.76
CA THR A 60 0.55 -3.43 1.75
C THR A 60 -0.84 -2.98 1.30
N ILE A 61 -1.72 -2.64 2.26
CA ILE A 61 -3.06 -2.13 1.97
C ILE A 61 -2.96 -0.79 1.21
N ALA A 62 -2.13 0.15 1.67
CA ALA A 62 -1.92 1.45 1.00
C ALA A 62 -1.46 1.28 -0.46
N ARG A 63 -0.56 0.32 -0.71
CA ARG A 63 -0.08 0.01 -2.05
C ARG A 63 -1.18 -0.57 -2.94
N ALA A 64 -2.00 -1.48 -2.41
CA ALA A 64 -3.13 -2.05 -3.12
C ALA A 64 -4.16 -1.00 -3.54
N LEU A 65 -4.50 -0.11 -2.61
CA LEU A 65 -5.36 1.04 -2.85
C LEU A 65 -4.82 1.91 -3.98
N HIS A 66 -3.54 2.27 -3.91
CA HIS A 66 -2.92 3.06 -4.98
C HIS A 66 -3.02 2.35 -6.32
N CYS A 67 -2.70 1.06 -6.41
CA CYS A 67 -2.83 0.29 -7.64
C CYS A 67 -4.26 0.25 -8.19
N ARG A 68 -5.28 0.19 -7.32
CA ARG A 68 -6.69 0.16 -7.71
C ARG A 68 -7.20 1.52 -8.19
N PHE A 69 -6.90 2.58 -7.45
CA PHE A 69 -7.46 3.91 -7.71
C PHE A 69 -6.63 4.73 -8.70
N ALA A 70 -5.38 4.37 -8.94
CA ALA A 70 -4.49 5.20 -9.75
C ALA A 70 -5.01 5.49 -11.17
N SER A 71 -5.76 4.57 -11.78
CA SER A 71 -6.36 4.80 -13.10
C SER A 71 -7.48 5.84 -13.11
N GLY A 72 -8.04 6.21 -11.96
CA GLY A 72 -9.12 7.18 -11.84
C GLY A 72 -8.66 8.63 -11.71
N PHE A 73 -7.35 8.88 -11.53
CA PHE A 73 -6.80 10.22 -11.30
C PHE A 73 -5.86 10.63 -12.44
N GLN A 74 -5.82 11.93 -12.75
CA GLN A 74 -4.93 12.47 -13.77
C GLN A 74 -3.44 12.32 -13.41
N LEU A 75 -3.12 12.42 -12.12
CA LEU A 75 -1.77 12.31 -11.58
C LEU A 75 -1.80 11.47 -10.30
N THR A 76 -0.85 10.54 -10.17
CA THR A 76 -0.77 9.63 -9.02
C THR A 76 0.68 9.45 -8.59
N CYS A 77 0.90 9.24 -7.30
CA CYS A 77 2.21 8.98 -6.73
C CYS A 77 2.06 8.07 -5.52
N PHE A 78 2.92 7.05 -5.44
CA PHE A 78 3.08 6.22 -4.25
C PHE A 78 4.45 6.46 -3.65
N MET A 79 4.50 6.96 -2.42
CA MET A 79 5.74 7.27 -1.73
C MET A 79 5.96 6.23 -0.62
N GLU A 80 6.86 5.28 -0.89
CA GLU A 80 7.22 4.23 0.08
C GLU A 80 8.37 4.71 0.98
N ASN A 81 8.28 4.46 2.28
CA ASN A 81 9.36 4.70 3.25
C ASN A 81 9.94 6.14 3.20
N LEU A 82 9.22 7.10 3.78
CA LEU A 82 9.85 8.34 4.23
C LEU A 82 10.77 8.01 5.40
N ARG A 83 12.03 7.65 5.12
CA ARG A 83 13.09 7.53 6.13
C ARG A 83 13.36 8.90 6.75
N GLY A 84 12.45 9.36 7.61
CA GLY A 84 12.75 10.32 8.66
C GLY A 84 13.11 9.51 9.90
N SER A 85 14.36 9.53 10.30
CA SER A 85 14.74 9.03 11.62
C SER A 85 14.01 9.88 12.66
N CYS A 86 12.81 9.47 13.09
CA CYS A 86 12.33 9.84 14.40
C CYS A 86 13.26 9.09 15.35
N ASN A 87 14.35 9.73 15.76
CA ASN A 87 15.04 9.30 16.97
C ASN A 87 13.98 9.32 18.06
N SER A 88 13.44 8.15 18.41
CA SER A 88 12.68 7.96 19.62
C SER A 88 13.68 8.06 20.77
N GLY A 89 14.10 9.29 21.07
CA GLY A 89 14.77 9.66 22.29
C GLY A 89 13.74 9.67 23.42
N PHE A 90 13.35 8.48 23.85
CA PHE A 90 12.89 8.25 25.21
C PHE A 90 13.83 7.20 25.79
N GLY A 91 14.83 7.69 26.51
CA GLY A 91 15.92 6.92 27.11
C GLY A 91 17.16 7.79 27.26
#